data_AF-A0A845CTT4-F1
#
_entry.id   AF-A0A845CTT4-F1
#
_cell.length_a   1.000
_cell.length_b   1.000
_cell.length_c   1.000
_cell.angle_alpha   90.00
_cell.angle_beta   90.00
_cell.angle_gamma   90.00
#
_symmetry.space_group_name_H-M   'P 1'
#
loop_
_entity.id
_entity.type
_entity.pdbx_description
1 polymer ?
#
loop_
_entity_poly.entity_id
_entity_poly.type
_entity_poly.pdbx_seq_one_letter_code
_entity_poly.pdbx_strand_id
1 'polypeptide(L)' 'MQAKSDPPNPKTAQNPRVRTSAEHRKTAQVSVGVTASDKRRLIAAAEASDKRFSDFVRDALLHAAARVEEQETRQ' A
#
# COMPACT_ATOMS: atom_id res chain seq x y z
N MET A 1 29.24 -31.85 49.91
CA MET A 1 29.73 -31.20 48.66
C MET A 1 28.98 -31.85 47.50
N GLN A 2 28.03 -31.14 46.87
CA GLN A 2 27.20 -31.64 45.76
C GLN A 2 27.41 -30.74 44.55
N ALA A 3 27.97 -31.31 43.48
CA ALA A 3 28.01 -30.68 42.18
C ALA A 3 26.58 -30.65 41.61
N LYS A 4 26.04 -29.44 41.37
CA LYS A 4 24.79 -29.26 40.63
C LYS A 4 25.10 -29.54 39.15
N SER A 5 24.52 -30.59 38.61
CA SER A 5 24.55 -30.90 37.18
C SER A 5 23.52 -30.02 36.47
N ASP A 6 23.97 -29.05 35.67
CA ASP A 6 23.11 -28.40 34.70
C ASP A 6 22.66 -29.43 33.65
N PRO A 7 21.37 -29.55 33.34
CA PRO A 7 20.94 -30.35 32.21
C PRO A 7 21.38 -29.65 30.91
N PRO A 8 21.88 -30.40 29.90
CA PRO A 8 22.11 -29.84 28.59
C PRO A 8 20.77 -29.36 28.03
N ASN A 9 20.79 -28.20 27.38
CA ASN A 9 19.61 -27.62 26.75
C ASN A 9 19.73 -27.80 25.22
N PRO A 10 19.16 -28.86 24.60
CA PRO A 10 19.15 -28.97 23.15
C PRO A 10 17.74 -29.29 22.65
N LYS A 11 16.92 -28.25 22.44
CA LYS A 11 15.91 -28.32 21.38
C LYS A 11 15.92 -27.06 20.54
N THR A 12 16.67 -27.22 19.45
CA THR A 12 16.23 -26.90 18.08
C THR A 12 15.94 -25.43 17.80
N ALA A 13 16.96 -24.77 17.25
CA ALA A 13 16.88 -24.24 15.89
C ALA A 13 15.46 -24.06 15.33
N GLN A 14 14.93 -22.85 15.41
CA GLN A 14 14.17 -22.31 14.30
C GLN A 14 15.01 -21.17 13.73
N ASN A 15 15.78 -21.54 12.71
CA ASN A 15 16.38 -20.60 11.78
C ASN A 15 15.28 -19.61 11.34
N PRO A 16 15.59 -18.30 11.28
CA PRO A 16 14.62 -17.28 10.98
C PRO A 16 13.93 -17.66 9.67
N ARG A 17 12.59 -17.64 9.65
CA ARG A 17 11.84 -17.68 8.39
C ARG A 17 12.42 -16.57 7.52
N VAL A 18 13.24 -16.98 6.55
CA VAL A 18 13.48 -16.22 5.33
C VAL A 18 12.09 -16.04 4.76
N ARG A 19 11.46 -14.91 5.12
CA ARG A 19 10.32 -14.40 4.38
C ARG A 19 10.96 -13.96 3.07
N THR A 20 10.95 -14.88 2.12
CA THR A 20 11.20 -14.61 0.70
C THR A 20 10.45 -13.34 0.35
N SER A 21 11.21 -12.25 0.19
CA SER A 21 10.92 -11.09 -0.65
C SER A 21 9.47 -10.99 -1.13
N ALA A 22 8.55 -10.58 -0.26
CA ALA A 22 7.39 -9.86 -0.75
C ALA A 22 7.97 -8.53 -1.24
N GLU A 23 8.09 -8.40 -2.56
CA GLU A 23 8.40 -7.15 -3.24
C GLU A 23 7.67 -6.04 -2.51
N HIS A 24 8.39 -5.23 -1.73
CA HIS A 24 7.89 -3.93 -1.35
C HIS A 24 7.84 -3.15 -2.67
N ARG A 25 6.75 -3.31 -3.45
CA ARG A 25 6.38 -2.34 -4.47
C ARG A 25 6.38 -1.02 -3.72
N LYS A 26 7.37 -0.18 -4.02
CA LYS A 26 7.48 1.16 -3.45
C LYS A 26 6.24 1.92 -3.90
N THR A 27 5.20 1.92 -3.09
CA THR A 27 4.04 2.77 -3.32
C THR A 27 4.52 4.20 -3.07
N ALA A 28 4.55 5.01 -4.12
CA ALA A 28 4.80 6.43 -3.98
C ALA A 28 3.60 7.05 -3.23
N GLN A 29 3.88 7.83 -2.19
CA GLN A 29 2.86 8.62 -1.53
C GLN A 29 2.74 9.97 -2.24
N VAL A 30 1.52 10.36 -2.58
CA VAL A 30 1.21 11.67 -3.17
C VAL A 30 0.26 12.40 -2.23
N SER A 31 0.64 13.60 -1.82
CA SER A 31 -0.21 14.49 -1.02
C SER A 31 -0.79 15.57 -1.91
N VAL A 32 -2.11 15.74 -1.86
CA VAL A 32 -2.83 16.72 -2.69
C VAL A 32 -3.66 17.63 -1.78
N GLY A 33 -3.50 18.94 -1.95
CA GLY A 33 -4.36 19.93 -1.30
C GLY A 33 -5.69 20.03 -2.04
N VAL A 34 -6.79 19.84 -1.32
CA VAL A 34 -8.16 19.99 -1.86
C VAL A 34 -9.02 20.78 -0.89
N THR A 35 -10.05 21.45 -1.40
CA THR A 35 -11.02 22.13 -0.52
C THR A 35 -11.88 21.10 0.22
N ALA A 36 -12.52 21.52 1.32
CA ALA A 36 -13.48 20.67 2.02
C ALA A 36 -14.67 20.27 1.13
N SER A 37 -15.07 21.15 0.20
CA SER A 37 -16.14 20.88 -0.75
C SER A 37 -15.74 19.76 -1.71
N ASP A 38 -14.54 19.85 -2.30
CA ASP A 38 -14.05 18.85 -3.25
C ASP A 38 -13.82 17.50 -2.58
N LYS A 39 -13.29 17.50 -1.35
CA LYS A 39 -13.16 16.26 -0.56
C LYS A 39 -14.51 15.56 -0.39
N ARG A 40 -15.58 16.29 -0.05
CA ARG A 40 -16.94 15.72 0.08
C ARG A 40 -17.43 15.13 -1.24
N ARG A 41 -17.21 15.82 -2.36
CA ARG A 41 -17.59 15.33 -3.69
C ARG A 41 -16.83 14.06 -4.07
N LEU A 42 -15.53 13.99 -3.78
CA LEU A 42 -14.71 12.80 -4.03
C LEU A 42 -15.16 11.61 -3.17
N ILE A 43 -15.54 11.84 -1.90
CA ILE A 43 -16.04 10.79 -1.02
C ILE A 43 -17.37 10.23 -1.56
N ALA A 44 -18.33 11.11 -1.87
CA ALA A 44 -19.62 10.70 -2.42
C ALA A 44 -19.47 9.94 -3.74
N ALA A 45 -18.53 10.35 -4.61
CA ALA A 45 -18.26 9.65 -5.86
C ALA A 45 -17.61 8.28 -5.65
N ALA A 46 -16.72 8.14 -4.67
CA ALA A 46 -16.13 6.86 -4.29
C ALA A 46 -17.18 5.89 -3.74
N GLU A 47 -18.07 6.37 -2.87
CA GLU A 47 -19.21 5.62 -2.33
C GLU A 47 -20.16 5.17 -3.43
N ALA A 48 -20.54 6.07 -4.35
CA ALA A 48 -21.39 5.74 -5.49
C ALA A 48 -20.75 4.72 -6.45
N SER A 49 -19.42 4.62 -6.46
CA SER A 49 -18.67 3.67 -7.28
C SER A 49 -18.42 2.33 -6.59
N ASP A 50 -18.88 2.15 -5.33
CA ASP A 50 -18.57 1.01 -4.46
C ASP A 50 -17.06 0.70 -4.38
N LYS A 51 -16.25 1.77 -4.35
CA LYS A 51 -14.78 1.67 -4.29
C LYS A 51 -14.25 2.31 -3.03
N ARG A 52 -13.14 1.76 -2.53
CA ARG A 52 -12.34 2.44 -1.51
C ARG A 52 -11.88 3.79 -2.06
N PHE A 53 -11.96 4.82 -1.23
CA PHE A 53 -11.60 6.19 -1.61
C PHE A 53 -10.23 6.29 -2.31
N SER A 54 -9.21 5.60 -1.79
CA SER A 54 -7.86 5.60 -2.38
C SER A 54 -7.81 4.96 -3.77
N ASP A 55 -8.55 3.87 -3.99
CA ASP A 55 -8.61 3.20 -5.29
C ASP A 55 -9.40 4.04 -6.29
N PHE A 56 -10.50 4.65 -5.85
CA PHE A 56 -11.27 5.60 -6.66
C PHE A 56 -10.40 6.78 -7.13
N VAL A 57 -9.68 7.44 -6.21
CA VAL A 57 -8.83 8.59 -6.54
C VAL A 57 -7.68 8.17 -7.47
N ARG A 58 -7.08 6.99 -7.25
CA ARG A 58 -6.04 6.46 -8.13
C ARG A 58 -6.58 6.25 -9.55
N ASP A 59 -7.72 5.57 -9.68
CA ASP A 59 -8.32 5.29 -10.99
C ASP A 59 -8.71 6.59 -11.72
N ALA A 60 -9.27 7.57 -10.99
CA ALA A 60 -9.61 8.88 -11.54
C ALA A 60 -8.37 9.63 -12.06
N LEU A 61 -7.26 9.60 -11.32
CA LEU A 61 -5.99 10.20 -11.73
C LEU A 61 -5.41 9.54 -12.98
N LEU A 62 -5.42 8.20 -13.06
CA LEU A 62 -4.94 7.47 -14.23
C LEU A 62 -5.81 7.76 -15.47
N HIS A 63 -7.13 7.82 -15.29
CA HIS A 63 -8.04 8.16 -16.37
C HIS A 63 -7.81 9.59 -16.88
N ALA A 64 -7.58 10.55 -15.98
CA ALA A 64 -7.25 11.92 -16.37
C ALA A 64 -5.92 12.00 -17.12
N ALA A 65 -4.88 11.27 -16.67
CA ALA A 65 -3.58 11.24 -17.32
C ALA A 65 -3.66 10.68 -18.75
N ALA A 66 -4.36 9.55 -18.95
CA ALA A 66 -4.56 8.96 -20.27
C ALA A 66 -5.24 9.93 -21.25
N ARG A 67 -6.22 10.71 -20.77
CA ARG A 67 -6.90 11.72 -21.60
C ARG A 67 -5.99 12.88 -22.00
N VAL A 68 -5.02 13.26 -21.17
CA VAL A 68 -4.04 14.30 -21.52
C VAL A 68 -3.08 13.78 -22.58
N GLU A 69 -2.56 12.56 -22.43
CA GLU A 69 -1.67 11.92 -23.40
C GLU A 69 -2.34 11.78 -24.79
N GLU A 70 -3.62 11.39 -24.83
CA GLU A 70 -4.40 11.34 -26.07
C GLU A 70 -4.60 12.71 -26.75
N GLN A 71 -4.59 13.80 -25.98
CA GLN A 71 -4.73 15.16 -26.53
C GLN A 71 -3.41 15.69 -27.07
N GLU A 72 -2.29 15.38 -26.42
CA GLU A 72 -0.95 15.81 -26.84
C GLU A 72 -0.48 15.04 -28.07
N THR A 73 -0.81 13.76 -28.19
CA THR A 73 -0.44 12.92 -29.35
C THR A 73 -1.22 13.23 -30.64
N ARG A 74 -2.28 14.03 -30.56
CA ARG A 74 -3.11 14.45 -31.71
C ARG A 74 -2.77 15.84 -32.24
N GLN A 75 -1.78 16.52 -31.65
CA GLN A 75 -1.24 17.80 -32.13
C GLN A 75 0.07 17.58 -32.89
#